data_AF-A0AB34XM87-F1
#
_entry.id   AF-A0AB34XM87-F1
#
_cell.length_a   1.000
_cell.length_b   1.000
_cell.length_c   1.000
_cell.angle_alpha   90.00
_cell.angle_beta   90.00
_cell.angle_gamma   90.00
#
_symmetry.space_group_name_H-M   'P 1'
#
loop_
_entity.id
_entity.type
_entity.pdbx_description
1 polymer ?
#
loop_
_entity_poly.entity_id
_entity_poly.type
_entity_poly.pdbx_seq_one_letter_code
_entity_poly.pdbx_strand_id
1 'polypeptide(L)' 'MLKRGKITADIRDDIRAICKKATPEHFRPIMCVLPKTDIIPYIETVPVKAKANPLSQEYIVADVPTEAFDIIKFG' A
#
# COMPACT_ATOMS: atom_id res chain seq x y z
N MET A 1 8.32 -19.67 20.27
CA MET A 1 8.25 -20.17 18.88
C MET A 1 7.21 -19.35 18.13
N LEU A 2 7.59 -18.71 17.03
CA LEU A 2 6.78 -17.75 16.26
C LEU A 2 5.57 -18.46 15.60
N LYS A 3 4.47 -18.58 16.33
CA LYS A 3 3.17 -19.05 15.83
C LYS A 3 2.38 -17.89 15.22
N ARG A 4 2.64 -17.64 13.93
CA ARG A 4 1.71 -17.08 12.93
C ARG A 4 2.34 -17.46 11.60
N GLY A 5 2.03 -18.66 11.10
CA GLY A 5 2.73 -19.38 10.02
C GLY A 5 2.72 -18.72 8.65
N LYS A 6 3.25 -17.50 8.54
CA LYS A 6 3.38 -16.72 7.29
C LYS A 6 4.82 -16.36 6.95
N ILE A 7 5.77 -16.65 7.83
CA ILE A 7 7.19 -16.33 7.65
C ILE A 7 8.00 -17.60 7.89
N THR A 8 8.56 -18.17 6.83
CA THR A 8 9.49 -19.30 6.90
C THR A 8 10.83 -18.86 7.50
N ALA A 9 11.70 -19.82 7.83
CA ALA A 9 13.05 -19.50 8.31
C ALA A 9 13.83 -18.67 7.27
N ASP A 10 13.69 -19.01 6.00
CA ASP A 10 14.37 -18.30 4.90
C ASP A 10 13.86 -16.87 4.78
N ILE A 11 12.53 -16.66 4.77
CA ILE A 11 11.93 -15.31 4.74
C ILE A 11 12.40 -14.49 5.94
N ARG A 12 12.49 -15.09 7.13
CA ARG A 12 13.00 -14.40 8.32
C ARG A 12 14.45 -13.96 8.13
N ASP A 13 15.29 -14.82 7.58
CA ASP A 13 16.71 -14.53 7.42
C ASP A 13 16.95 -13.50 6.30
N ASP A 14 16.12 -13.51 5.26
CA ASP A 14 16.07 -12.44 4.24
C ASP A 14 15.68 -11.09 4.84
N ILE A 15 14.60 -11.06 5.65
CA ILE A 15 14.19 -9.84 6.36
C ILE A 15 15.35 -9.31 7.21
N ARG A 16 16.04 -10.19 7.95
CA ARG A 16 17.19 -9.79 8.77
C ARG A 16 18.34 -9.25 7.93
N ALA A 17 18.61 -9.85 6.78
CA ALA A 17 19.64 -9.38 5.87
C ALA A 17 19.32 -8.00 5.29
N ILE A 18 18.06 -7.75 4.92
CA ILE A 18 17.57 -6.44 4.46
C ILE A 18 17.70 -5.41 5.57
N CYS A 19 17.21 -5.71 6.78
CA CYS A 19 17.28 -4.79 7.91
C CYS A 19 18.72 -4.39 8.27
N LYS A 20 19.69 -5.30 8.15
CA LYS A 20 21.12 -5.00 8.38
C LYS A 20 21.72 -4.04 7.35
N LYS A 21 21.17 -4.00 6.13
CA LYS A 21 21.65 -3.16 5.03
C LYS A 21 20.84 -1.85 4.90
N ALA A 22 19.71 -1.75 5.57
CA ALA A 22 18.84 -0.59 5.46
C ALA A 22 19.46 0.62 6.18
N THR A 23 19.47 1.78 5.52
CA THR A 23 19.89 3.05 6.11
C THR A 23 18.67 3.92 6.39
N PRO A 24 18.77 4.95 7.26
CA PRO A 24 17.68 5.89 7.49
C PRO A 24 17.10 6.51 6.20
N GLU A 25 17.95 6.70 5.18
CA GLU A 25 17.56 7.24 3.89
C GLU A 25 16.54 6.37 3.15
N HIS A 26 16.58 5.04 3.35
CA HIS A 26 15.59 4.12 2.77
C HIS A 26 14.20 4.24 3.41
N PHE A 27 14.10 4.90 4.56
CA PHE A 27 12.83 5.13 5.26
C PHE A 27 12.37 6.59 5.16
N ARG A 28 12.97 7.38 4.26
CA ARG A 28 12.52 8.75 4.04
C ARG A 28 11.06 8.76 3.60
N PRO A 29 10.26 9.68 4.15
CA PRO A 29 8.86 9.77 3.78
C PRO A 29 8.75 10.04 2.29
N ILE A 30 7.88 9.27 1.64
CA ILE A 30 7.41 9.52 0.29
C ILE A 30 5.92 9.77 0.35
N MET A 31 5.44 10.69 -0.45
CA MET A 31 4.01 10.86 -0.70
C MET A 31 3.70 10.24 -2.06
N CYS A 32 2.82 9.25 -2.07
CA CYS A 32 2.31 8.66 -3.29
C CYS A 32 0.97 9.34 -3.62
N VAL A 33 0.86 9.94 -4.79
CA VAL A 33 -0.35 10.58 -5.29
C VAL A 33 -0.93 9.72 -6.40
N LEU A 34 -2.23 9.46 -6.35
CA LEU A 34 -2.94 8.79 -7.44
C LEU A 34 -3.83 9.82 -8.13
N PRO A 35 -3.49 10.26 -9.35
CA PRO A 35 -4.34 11.13 -10.12
C PRO A 35 -5.68 10.43 -10.40
N LYS A 36 -6.79 11.15 -10.18
CA LYS A 36 -8.13 10.57 -10.36
C LYS A 36 -8.34 9.99 -11.76
N THR A 37 -7.78 10.63 -12.79
CA THR A 37 -7.86 10.20 -14.19
C THR A 37 -7.30 8.80 -14.41
N ASP A 38 -6.27 8.45 -13.64
CA ASP A 38 -5.47 7.24 -13.88
C ASP A 38 -6.05 6.05 -13.10
N ILE A 39 -6.84 6.35 -12.06
CA ILE A 39 -7.49 5.35 -11.22
C ILE A 39 -8.93 5.02 -11.62
N ILE A 40 -9.52 5.69 -12.63
CA ILE A 40 -10.90 5.42 -13.07
C ILE A 40 -11.14 3.92 -13.34
N PRO A 41 -10.25 3.19 -14.04
CA PRO A 41 -10.44 1.75 -14.29
C PRO A 41 -10.38 0.87 -13.04
N TYR A 42 -9.86 1.41 -11.94
CA TYR A 42 -9.57 0.71 -10.68
C TYR A 42 -10.49 1.14 -9.52
N ILE A 43 -11.45 2.02 -9.82
CA ILE A 43 -12.44 2.51 -8.85
C ILE A 43 -13.72 1.70 -8.98
N GLU A 44 -14.18 1.17 -7.85
CA GLU A 44 -15.53 0.65 -7.70
C GLU A 44 -16.29 1.44 -6.64
N THR A 45 -17.60 1.62 -6.82
CA THR A 45 -18.42 2.27 -5.79
C THR A 45 -18.77 1.28 -4.69
N VAL A 46 -18.62 1.66 -3.43
CA VAL A 46 -19.00 0.82 -2.29
C VAL A 46 -20.54 0.66 -2.27
N PRO A 47 -21.07 -0.57 -2.24
CA PRO A 47 -22.50 -0.80 -2.08
C PRO A 47 -23.01 -0.15 -0.78
N VAL A 48 -24.20 0.46 -0.81
CA VAL A 48 -24.74 1.21 0.35
C VAL A 48 -24.74 0.40 1.65
N LYS A 49 -25.04 -0.91 1.57
CA LYS A 49 -25.05 -1.82 2.74
C LYS A 49 -23.68 -2.02 3.39
N ALA A 50 -22.60 -1.73 2.66
CA ALA A 50 -21.21 -1.90 3.10
C ALA A 50 -20.52 -0.56 3.43
N LYS A 51 -21.20 0.58 3.23
CA LYS A 51 -20.65 1.90 3.54
C LYS A 51 -20.57 2.12 5.05
N ALA A 52 -19.55 2.84 5.48
CA ALA A 52 -19.48 3.31 6.87
C ALA A 52 -20.57 4.34 7.17
N ASN A 53 -20.92 5.18 6.18
CA ASN A 53 -22.06 6.08 6.23
C ASN A 53 -22.95 5.88 4.98
N PRO A 54 -24.26 5.59 5.11
CA PRO A 54 -25.13 5.36 3.96
C PRO A 54 -25.18 6.52 2.95
N LEU A 55 -24.96 7.75 3.41
CA LEU A 55 -25.06 8.96 2.60
C LEU A 55 -23.71 9.45 2.04
N SER A 56 -22.59 8.86 2.46
CA SER A 56 -21.28 9.21 1.92
C SER A 56 -21.08 8.62 0.52
N GLN A 57 -20.21 9.26 -0.25
CA GLN A 57 -19.67 8.68 -1.47
C GLN A 57 -18.37 7.96 -1.12
N GLU A 58 -18.40 6.63 -1.19
CA GLU A 58 -17.28 5.76 -0.83
C GLU A 58 -16.90 4.90 -2.03
N TYR A 59 -15.60 4.67 -2.18
CA TYR A 59 -15.02 3.93 -3.29
C TYR A 59 -14.04 2.88 -2.78
N ILE A 60 -13.99 1.76 -3.49
CA ILE A 60 -12.92 0.77 -3.38
C ILE A 60 -11.93 1.11 -4.49
N VAL A 61 -10.66 1.26 -4.12
CA VAL A 61 -9.55 1.43 -5.07
C VAL A 61 -8.65 0.23 -4.88
N ALA A 62 -8.61 -0.66 -5.87
CA ALA A 62 -7.90 -1.94 -5.79
C ALA A 62 -7.13 -2.23 -7.08
N ASP A 63 -6.11 -3.09 -6.98
CA ASP A 63 -5.32 -3.57 -8.12
C ASP A 63 -4.68 -2.47 -8.98
N VAL A 64 -4.42 -1.30 -8.37
CA VAL A 64 -3.76 -0.18 -9.04
C VAL A 64 -2.29 -0.51 -9.29
N PRO A 65 -1.79 -0.42 -10.54
CA PRO A 65 -0.38 -0.65 -10.82
C PRO A 65 0.48 0.47 -10.25
N THR A 66 1.71 0.14 -9.85
CA THR A 66 2.64 1.11 -9.23
C THR A 66 2.91 2.33 -10.12
N GLU A 67 2.86 2.16 -11.44
CA GLU A 67 3.07 3.23 -12.42
C GLU A 67 1.95 4.28 -12.46
N ALA A 68 0.79 4.01 -11.87
CA ALA A 68 -0.29 5.00 -11.72
C ALA A 68 -0.10 5.92 -10.49
N PHE A 69 0.98 5.73 -9.72
CA PHE A 69 1.31 6.56 -8.58
C PHE A 69 2.43 7.54 -8.92
N ASP A 70 2.18 8.83 -8.73
CA ASP A 70 3.23 9.83 -8.67
C ASP A 70 3.93 9.76 -7.32
N ILE A 71 5.27 9.70 -7.33
CA ILE A 71 6.08 9.65 -6.10
C ILE A 71 6.71 11.01 -5.84
N ILE A 72 6.25 11.67 -4.78
CA ILE A 72 6.83 12.92 -4.27
C ILE A 72 7.76 12.57 -3.12
N LYS A 73 9.05 12.88 -3.30
CA LYS A 73 10.09 12.68 -2.28
C LYS A 73 10.30 13.98 -1.51
N PHE A 74 10.35 13.90 -0.19
CA PHE A 74 10.69 15.05 0.66
C PHE A 74 12.20 15.08 0.95
N GLY A 75 12.82 16.22 0.63
CA GLY A 75 14.25 16.50 0.80
C GLY A 75 14.65 16.86 2.22
#